data_AF-A0A0R3DFF7-F1
#
_entry.id   AF-A0A0R3DFF7-F1
#
_cell.length_a   1.000
_cell.length_b   1.000
_cell.length_c   1.000
_cell.angle_alpha   90.00
_cell.angle_beta   90.00
_cell.angle_gamma   90.00
#
_symmetry.space_group_name_H-M   'P 1'
#
loop_
_entity.id
_entity.type
_entity.pdbx_description
1 polymer ?
#
loop_
_entity_poly.entity_id
_entity_poly.type
_entity_poly.pdbx_seq_one_letter_code
_entity_poly.pdbx_strand_id
1 'polypeptide(L)'
;MPHQLDLRELRRTVEREIDEYVYDVPKGAYGNPWSPEKVERELRTFREALVDPYWIEVVDDVKTRRSCAVVADDKKSYLLVFEPEDQKFMLVTKSRLSSELTSFGVDGDAVGCFLSR
;
A
#
# COMPACT_ATOMS: atom_id res chain seq x y z
N MET A 1 14.63 12.38 18.14
CA MET A 1 13.16 12.37 18.06
C MET A 1 12.82 12.06 16.62
N PRO A 2 12.35 10.84 16.28
CA PRO A 2 11.97 10.55 14.91
C PRO A 2 10.86 11.53 14.51
N HIS A 3 10.94 12.06 13.28
CA HIS A 3 9.96 13.00 12.75
C HIS A 3 8.56 12.46 13.00
N GLN A 4 7.74 13.25 13.70
CA GLN A 4 6.35 12.94 13.93
C GLN A 4 5.66 12.96 12.56
N LEU A 5 5.56 11.80 11.91
CA LEU A 5 4.96 11.63 10.60
C LEU A 5 3.57 12.28 10.59
N ASP A 6 3.36 13.26 9.71
CA ASP A 6 2.05 13.87 9.55
C ASP A 6 1.19 12.95 8.67
N LEU A 7 0.25 12.26 9.32
CA LEU A 7 -0.68 11.34 8.66
C LEU A 7 -1.56 12.04 7.60
N ARG A 8 -1.82 13.35 7.75
CA ARG A 8 -2.57 14.11 6.73
C ARG A 8 -1.72 14.38 5.51
N GLU A 9 -0.44 14.66 5.70
CA GLU A 9 0.52 14.83 4.60
C GLU A 9 0.77 13.51 3.88
N LEU A 10 0.89 12.40 4.63
CA LEU A 10 0.99 11.06 4.07
C LEU A 10 -0.22 10.76 3.17
N ARG A 11 -1.44 10.99 3.66
CA ARG A 11 -2.66 10.80 2.87
C ARG A 11 -2.65 11.61 1.57
N ARG A 12 -2.33 12.91 1.65
CA ARG A 12 -2.26 13.78 0.47
C ARG A 12 -1.21 13.32 -0.54
N THR A 13 -0.10 12.78 -0.05
CA THR A 13 0.96 12.22 -0.90
C THR A 13 0.44 11.01 -1.67
N VAL A 14 -0.25 10.09 -1.00
CA VAL A 14 -0.87 8.92 -1.66
C VAL A 14 -1.96 9.35 -2.65
N GLU A 15 -2.81 10.32 -2.29
CA GLU A 15 -3.83 10.87 -3.20
C GLU A 15 -3.19 11.44 -4.47
N ARG A 16 -2.09 12.20 -4.33
CA ARG A 16 -1.32 12.72 -5.47
C ARG A 16 -0.71 11.62 -6.32
N GLU A 17 -0.12 10.58 -5.71
CA GLU A 17 0.42 9.45 -6.45
C GLU A 17 -0.65 8.75 -7.29
N ILE A 18 -1.87 8.59 -6.76
CA ILE A 18 -2.99 8.01 -7.53
C ILE A 18 -3.39 8.91 -8.70
N ASP A 19 -3.43 10.23 -8.49
CA ASP A 19 -3.86 11.20 -9.50
C ASP A 19 -2.83 11.37 -10.63
N GLU A 20 -1.55 11.26 -10.31
CA GLU A 20 -0.42 11.43 -11.23
C GLU A 20 0.05 10.10 -11.84
N TYR A 21 -0.53 8.96 -11.45
CA TYR A 21 -0.06 7.65 -11.89
C TYR A 21 -0.21 7.45 -13.40
N VAL A 22 0.92 7.16 -14.05
CA VAL A 22 0.98 6.76 -15.46
C VAL A 22 1.36 5.30 -15.54
N TYR A 23 0.45 4.47 -16.04
CA TYR A 23 0.74 3.07 -16.34
C TYR A 23 1.49 2.98 -17.66
N ASP A 24 2.81 2.87 -17.56
CA ASP A 24 3.69 2.62 -18.70
C ASP A 24 4.17 1.16 -18.71
N VAL A 25 4.19 0.55 -19.89
CA VAL A 25 4.61 -0.85 -20.07
C VAL A 25 5.91 -0.85 -20.87
N PRO A 26 7.06 -1.16 -20.22
CA PRO A 26 8.33 -1.19 -20.90
C PRO A 26 8.34 -2.17 -22.08
N LYS A 27 9.04 -1.79 -23.15
CA LYS A 27 9.21 -2.67 -24.31
C LYS A 27 9.92 -3.96 -23.91
N GLY A 28 9.30 -5.10 -24.20
CA GLY A 28 9.84 -6.42 -23.87
C GLY A 28 9.47 -6.92 -22.48
N ALA A 29 8.55 -6.25 -21.77
CA ALA A 29 7.98 -6.77 -20.53
C ALA A 29 7.32 -8.15 -20.75
N TYR A 30 7.51 -9.04 -19.79
CA TYR A 30 6.86 -10.35 -19.78
C TYR A 30 5.46 -10.27 -19.15
N GLY A 31 4.51 -10.99 -19.74
CA GLY A 31 3.12 -11.02 -19.28
C GLY A 31 2.17 -10.22 -20.19
N ASN A 32 0.91 -10.14 -19.77
CA ASN A 32 -0.10 -9.38 -20.49
C ASN A 32 -0.29 -8.02 -19.81
N PRO A 33 -0.03 -6.90 -20.52
CA PRO A 33 -0.29 -5.59 -19.97
C PRO A 33 -1.77 -5.45 -19.62
N TRP A 34 -2.05 -4.70 -18.55
CA TRP A 34 -3.44 -4.39 -18.22
C TRP A 34 -4.01 -3.42 -19.23
N SER A 35 -5.30 -3.59 -19.53
CA SER A 35 -6.00 -2.62 -20.35
C SER A 35 -6.16 -1.30 -19.58
N PRO A 36 -6.22 -0.13 -20.26
CA PRO A 36 -6.44 1.16 -19.61
C PRO A 36 -7.66 1.15 -18.70
N GLU A 37 -8.76 0.52 -19.12
CA GLU A 37 -10.01 0.44 -18.35
C GLU A 37 -9.83 -0.36 -17.06
N LYS A 38 -8.97 -1.38 -17.08
CA LYS A 38 -8.61 -2.14 -15.89
C LYS A 38 -7.81 -1.25 -14.93
N VAL A 39 -6.76 -0.59 -15.40
CA VAL A 39 -5.94 0.31 -14.57
C VAL A 39 -6.81 1.38 -13.92
N GLU A 40 -7.63 2.08 -14.69
CA GLU A 40 -8.52 3.11 -14.16
C GLU A 40 -9.50 2.58 -13.10
N ARG A 41 -10.05 1.38 -13.30
CA ARG A 41 -10.94 0.74 -12.32
C ARG A 41 -10.20 0.43 -11.02
N GLU A 42 -8.97 -0.07 -11.10
CA GLU A 42 -8.19 -0.38 -9.91
C GLU A 42 -7.75 0.91 -9.18
N LEU A 43 -7.40 1.99 -9.89
CA LEU A 43 -7.13 3.31 -9.29
C LEU A 43 -8.37 3.90 -8.60
N ARG A 44 -9.56 3.76 -9.19
CA ARG A 44 -10.82 4.13 -8.52
C ARG A 44 -11.03 3.32 -7.24
N THR A 45 -10.80 2.01 -7.33
CA THR A 45 -10.86 1.11 -6.16
C THR A 45 -9.86 1.54 -5.09
N PHE A 46 -8.67 2.00 -5.47
CA PHE A 46 -7.68 2.50 -4.52
C PHE A 46 -8.17 3.77 -3.81
N ARG A 47 -8.71 4.75 -4.55
CA ARG A 47 -9.31 5.96 -3.95
C ARG A 47 -10.42 5.63 -2.95
N GLU A 48 -11.26 4.65 -3.26
CA GLU A 48 -12.35 4.20 -2.37
C GLU A 48 -11.85 3.43 -1.14
N ALA A 49 -10.66 2.82 -1.23
CA ALA A 49 -10.02 2.09 -0.16
C ALA A 49 -9.21 3.00 0.79
N LEU A 50 -8.94 4.26 0.41
CA LEU A 50 -8.23 5.20 1.28
C LEU A 50 -8.98 5.41 2.59
N VAL A 51 -8.25 5.29 3.69
CA VAL A 51 -8.76 5.53 5.05
C VAL A 51 -8.18 6.82 5.62
N ASP A 52 -8.73 7.30 6.73
CA ASP A 52 -7.98 8.24 7.57
C ASP A 52 -6.82 7.48 8.20
N PRO A 53 -5.54 7.86 7.94
CA PRO A 53 -4.46 6.99 8.32
C PRO A 53 -4.38 6.79 9.83
N TYR A 54 -4.05 5.57 10.25
CA TYR A 54 -3.95 5.19 11.65
C TYR A 54 -2.80 4.21 11.88
N TRP A 55 -2.24 4.24 13.09
CA TRP A 55 -1.09 3.41 13.45
C TRP A 55 -1.50 1.99 13.81
N ILE A 56 -0.72 1.03 13.35
CA ILE A 56 -0.79 -0.38 13.72
C ILE A 56 0.61 -0.93 13.93
N GLU A 57 0.69 -2.07 14.60
CA GLU A 57 1.90 -2.87 14.69
C GLU A 57 1.84 -4.00 13.67
N VAL A 58 2.85 -4.08 12.80
CA VAL A 58 3.03 -5.14 11.81
C VAL A 58 4.19 -6.02 12.25
N VAL A 59 4.04 -7.34 12.15
CA VAL A 59 5.12 -8.29 12.44
C VAL A 59 5.78 -8.68 11.12
N ASP A 60 7.08 -8.42 11.00
CA ASP A 60 7.86 -8.86 9.84
C ASP A 60 8.29 -10.34 9.94
N ASP A 61 8.91 -10.87 8.88
CA ASP A 61 9.31 -12.28 8.80
C ASP A 61 10.33 -12.69 9.87
N VAL A 62 11.09 -11.73 10.42
CA VAL A 62 12.04 -11.96 11.52
C VAL A 62 11.41 -11.70 12.90
N LYS A 63 10.07 -11.61 12.96
CA LYS A 63 9.25 -11.39 14.16
C LYS A 63 9.52 -10.07 14.88
N THR A 64 10.03 -9.08 14.17
CA THR A 64 10.17 -7.72 14.70
C THR A 64 8.85 -6.98 14.49
N ARG A 65 8.41 -6.27 15.54
CA ARG A 65 7.23 -5.41 15.46
C ARG A 65 7.65 -4.05 14.94
N ARG A 66 6.98 -3.59 13.89
CA ARG A 66 7.18 -2.27 13.29
C ARG A 66 5.89 -1.48 13.37
N SER A 67 6.02 -0.21 13.75
CA SER A 67 4.89 0.71 13.78
C SER A 67 4.67 1.26 12.38
N CYS A 68 3.53 0.92 11.79
CA CYS A 68 3.19 1.29 10.42
C CYS A 68 1.88 2.08 10.39
N ALA A 69 1.78 3.04 9.47
CA ALA A 69 0.56 3.80 9.25
C ALA A 69 -0.28 3.13 8.15
N VAL A 70 -1.48 2.68 8.46
CA VAL A 70 -2.43 2.19 7.45
C VAL A 70 -2.90 3.38 6.61
N VAL A 71 -2.81 3.27 5.29
CA VAL A 71 -3.26 4.33 4.35
C VAL A 71 -4.44 3.87 3.49
N ALA A 72 -4.59 2.57 3.26
CA ALA A 72 -5.76 2.02 2.60
C ALA A 72 -6.15 0.64 3.15
N ASP A 73 -7.46 0.37 3.11
CA ASP A 73 -8.08 -0.90 3.48
C ASP A 73 -9.02 -1.35 2.35
N ASP A 74 -8.70 -2.47 1.72
CA ASP A 74 -9.51 -3.02 0.62
C ASP A 74 -10.84 -3.65 1.10
N LYS A 75 -11.10 -3.61 2.42
CA LYS A 75 -12.25 -4.20 3.14
C LYS A 75 -12.38 -5.71 2.99
N LYS A 76 -11.39 -6.37 2.40
CA LYS A 76 -11.37 -7.81 2.19
C LYS A 76 -10.26 -8.42 3.03
N SER A 77 -9.04 -8.32 2.55
CA SER A 77 -7.93 -9.13 3.04
C SER A 77 -6.64 -8.35 3.18
N TYR A 78 -6.54 -7.14 2.62
CA TYR A 78 -5.28 -6.41 2.53
C TYR A 78 -5.38 -5.01 3.12
N LEU A 79 -4.31 -4.62 3.80
CA LEU A 79 -4.03 -3.24 4.17
C LEU A 79 -2.79 -2.78 3.41
N LEU A 80 -2.84 -1.56 2.90
CA LEU A 80 -1.64 -0.86 2.47
C LEU A 80 -1.14 -0.04 3.65
N VAL A 81 0.12 -0.24 4.02
CA VAL A 81 0.74 0.41 5.18
C VAL A 81 1.99 1.15 4.75
N PHE A 82 2.29 2.25 5.42
CA PHE A 82 3.54 2.99 5.30
C PHE A 82 4.42 2.71 6.52
N GLU A 83 5.66 2.34 6.27
CA GLU A 83 6.68 2.13 7.29
C GLU A 83 7.63 3.34 7.29
N PRO A 84 7.75 4.07 8.42
CA PRO A 84 8.45 5.35 8.47
C PRO A 84 9.97 5.24 8.59
N GLU A 85 10.54 4.10 9.00
CA GLU A 85 11.98 3.94 9.19
C GLU A 85 12.70 3.75 7.85
N ASP A 86 12.14 2.90 6.99
CA ASP A 86 12.57 2.58 5.63
C ASP A 86 11.86 3.45 4.57
N GLN A 87 10.90 4.28 4.96
CA GLN A 87 10.11 5.18 4.09
C GLN A 87 9.46 4.47 2.89
N LYS A 88 8.78 3.36 3.16
CA LYS A 88 8.22 2.51 2.10
C LYS A 88 6.78 2.10 2.36
N PHE A 89 6.04 1.83 1.27
CA PHE A 89 4.74 1.18 1.37
C PHE A 89 4.89 -0.34 1.34
N MET A 90 4.03 -1.03 2.07
CA MET A 90 3.97 -2.48 2.10
C MET A 90 2.51 -2.96 2.06
N LEU A 91 2.26 -4.07 1.38
CA LEU A 91 1.01 -4.80 1.53
C LEU A 91 1.11 -5.77 2.72
N VAL A 92 0.14 -5.70 3.61
CA VAL A 92 -0.03 -6.67 4.70
C VAL A 92 -1.38 -7.34 4.59
N THR A 93 -1.41 -8.64 4.93
CA THR A 93 -2.67 -9.39 4.96
C THR A 93 -3.30 -9.42 6.33
N LYS A 94 -4.63 -9.41 6.35
CA LYS A 94 -5.44 -9.77 7.50
C LYS A 94 -5.52 -11.29 7.54
N SER A 95 -4.67 -11.94 8.33
CA SER A 95 -4.83 -13.38 8.59
C SER A 95 -6.22 -13.64 9.19
N ARG A 96 -6.93 -14.64 8.64
CA ARG A 96 -8.22 -15.08 9.20
C ARG A 96 -8.06 -15.99 10.42
N LEU A 97 -6.84 -16.50 10.64
CA LEU A 97 -6.52 -17.52 11.64
C LEU A 97 -5.65 -16.97 12.77
N SER A 98 -5.04 -15.80 12.60
CA SER A 98 -4.25 -15.10 13.60
C SER A 98 -4.56 -13.61 13.55
N SER A 99 -4.42 -12.92 14.68
CA SER A 99 -4.51 -11.45 14.73
C SER A 99 -3.25 -10.77 14.21
N GLU A 100 -2.29 -11.53 13.67
CA GLU A 100 -1.01 -11.02 13.19
C GLU A 100 -1.15 -10.57 11.73
N LEU A 101 -0.74 -9.33 11.48
CA LEU A 101 -0.62 -8.77 10.14
C LEU A 101 0.78 -9.07 9.62
N THR A 102 0.85 -9.80 8.50
CA THR A 102 2.11 -10.22 7.90
C THR A 102 2.30 -9.53 6.55
N SER A 103 3.50 -9.02 6.30
CA SER A 103 3.92 -8.54 4.98
C SER A 103 4.26 -9.72 4.07
N PHE A 104 4.06 -9.58 2.76
CA PHE A 104 4.40 -10.62 1.78
C PHE A 104 5.51 -10.21 0.81
N GLY A 105 6.38 -9.28 1.23
CA GLY A 105 7.52 -8.85 0.42
C GLY A 105 7.15 -8.02 -0.82
N VAL A 106 5.94 -7.45 -0.84
CA VAL A 106 5.54 -6.45 -1.83
C VAL A 106 5.75 -5.08 -1.19
N ASP A 107 6.88 -4.45 -1.53
CA ASP A 107 7.24 -3.10 -1.10
C ASP A 107 7.57 -2.17 -2.29
N GLY A 108 7.37 -0.87 -2.09
CA GLY A 108 7.52 0.14 -3.14
C GLY A 108 6.69 1.40 -2.91
N ASP A 109 6.23 2.00 -4.01
CA ASP A 109 5.28 3.13 -4.00
C ASP A 109 3.84 2.68 -3.70
N ALA A 110 2.98 3.63 -3.33
CA ALA A 110 1.65 3.30 -2.83
C ALA A 110 0.78 2.63 -3.91
N VAL A 111 0.87 3.13 -5.15
CA VAL A 111 0.06 2.66 -6.27
C VAL A 111 0.54 1.27 -6.73
N GLY A 112 1.84 1.10 -6.95
CA GLY A 112 2.45 -0.17 -7.34
C GLY A 112 2.16 -1.29 -6.35
N CYS A 113 2.27 -1.00 -5.04
CA CYS A 113 1.86 -1.93 -4.00
C CYS A 113 0.36 -2.26 -4.11
N PHE A 114 -0.52 -1.26 -4.17
CA PHE A 114 -1.97 -1.52 -4.23
C PHE A 114 -2.41 -2.31 -5.48
N LEU A 115 -1.80 -2.04 -6.64
CA LEU A 115 -2.11 -2.75 -7.88
C LEU A 115 -1.57 -4.19 -7.90
N SER A 116 -0.64 -4.54 -7.00
CA SER A 116 -0.03 -5.87 -6.93
C SER A 116 -0.83 -6.89 -6.07
N ARG A 117 -1.94 -6.47 -5.46
CA ARG A 117 -2.81 -7.31 -4.60
C ARG A 117 -3.67 -8.34 -5.36
#